data_AF-A0A268QUH7-F1
#
_entry.id   AF-A0A268QUH7-F1
#
_cell.length_a   1.000
_cell.length_b   1.000
_cell.length_c   1.000
_cell.angle_alpha   90.00
_cell.angle_beta   90.00
_cell.angle_gamma   90.00
#
_symmetry.space_group_name_H-M   'P 1'
#
loop_
_entity.id
_entity.type
_entity.pdbx_description
1 polymer ?
#
loop_
_entity_poly.entity_id
_entity_poly.type
_entity_poly.pdbx_seq_one_letter_code
_entity_poly.pdbx_strand_id
1 'polypeptide(L)' 'MNLVDTTCTHMGCEVEWNSGDRSWDCPCHGSRFSVSGDVLEGPAKKPLKKVDLH' A
#
# COMPACT_ATOMS: atom_id res chain seq x y z
N MET A 1 -14.56 6.55 3.43
CA MET A 1 -13.50 5.89 4.21
C MET A 1 -12.87 4.87 3.30
N ASN A 2 -11.59 5.00 2.91
CA ASN A 2 -10.94 4.03 2.04
C ASN A 2 -10.33 2.95 2.92
N LEU A 3 -10.84 1.72 2.86
CA LEU A 3 -10.20 0.57 3.49
C LEU A 3 -9.39 -0.17 2.42
N VAL A 4 -8.13 -0.45 2.74
CA VAL A 4 -7.21 -1.18 1.88
C VAL A 4 -6.58 -2.32 2.65
N ASP A 5 -6.31 -3.41 1.96
CA ASP A 5 -5.48 -4.52 2.40
C ASP A 5 -4.03 -4.04 2.46
N THR A 6 -3.36 -4.25 3.60
CA THR A 6 -1.98 -3.83 3.83
C THR A 6 -0.95 -4.79 3.23
N THR A 7 -1.39 -5.86 2.56
CA THR A 7 -0.50 -6.77 1.83
C THR A 7 0.06 -6.09 0.58
N CYS A 8 1.37 -5.84 0.57
CA CYS A 8 2.09 -5.30 -0.58
C CYS A 8 1.94 -6.22 -1.80
N THR A 9 1.49 -5.66 -2.92
CA THR A 9 1.24 -6.41 -4.15
C THR A 9 2.49 -6.84 -4.92
N HIS A 10 3.69 -6.48 -4.43
CA HIS A 10 4.95 -6.95 -4.99
C HIS A 10 5.18 -8.43 -4.66
N MET A 11 5.37 -8.74 -3.37
CA MET A 11 5.71 -10.08 -2.87
C MET A 11 5.01 -10.44 -1.55
N GLY A 12 4.00 -9.66 -1.15
CA GLY A 12 3.14 -10.00 -0.01
C GLY A 12 3.65 -9.59 1.38
N CYS A 13 4.67 -8.73 1.48
CA CYS A 13 5.02 -8.12 2.76
C CYS A 13 3.90 -7.18 3.25
N GLU A 14 3.71 -7.03 4.55
CA GLU A 14 2.86 -5.97 5.10
C GLU A 14 3.48 -4.59 4.90
N VAL A 15 2.65 -3.61 4.52
CA VAL A 15 3.03 -2.20 4.43
C VAL A 15 2.76 -1.48 5.75
N GLU A 16 3.53 -0.43 6.02
CA GLU A 16 3.41 0.39 7.22
C GLU A 16 2.90 1.80 6.88
N TRP A 17 2.12 2.41 7.78
CA TRP A 17 1.64 3.77 7.58
C TRP A 17 2.73 4.79 7.90
N ASN A 18 3.14 5.57 6.90
CA ASN A 18 4.00 6.73 7.05
C ASN A 18 3.14 7.99 7.21
N SER A 19 3.03 8.48 8.45
CA SER A 19 2.24 9.67 8.78
C SER A 19 2.83 10.98 8.24
N GLY A 20 4.14 11.05 8.02
CA GLY A 20 4.80 12.24 7.46
C GLY A 20 4.43 12.47 6.01
N ASP A 21 4.50 11.40 5.21
CA ASP A 21 4.23 11.46 3.76
C ASP A 21 2.77 11.09 3.40
N ARG A 22 2.00 10.58 4.36
CA ARG A 22 0.64 10.06 4.18
C ARG A 22 0.59 8.96 3.11
N SER A 23 1.52 8.03 3.22
CA SER A 23 1.67 6.88 2.32
C SER A 23 1.73 5.57 3.11
N TRP A 24 1.40 4.48 2.42
CA TRP A 24 1.73 3.13 2.86
C TRP A 24 3.08 2.74 2.27
N ASP A 25 4.07 2.46 3.12
CA ASP A 25 5.43 2.18 2.71
C ASP A 25 5.76 0.71 3.02
N CYS A 26 6.25 -0.01 2.00
CA CYS A 26 6.67 -1.41 2.15
C CYS A 26 8.13 -1.46 2.61
N PRO A 27 8.42 -1.94 3.83
CA PRO A 27 9.79 -1.95 4.38
C PRO A 27 10.71 -2.95 3.68
N CYS A 28 10.15 -3.93 2.95
CA CYS A 28 10.94 -4.97 2.29
C CYS A 28 11.75 -4.45 1.09
N HIS A 29 11.11 -3.69 0.20
CA HIS A 29 11.71 -3.29 -1.09
C HIS A 29 11.37 -1.85 -1.50
N GLY A 30 10.73 -1.07 -0.61
CA GLY A 30 10.48 0.35 -0.84
C GLY A 30 9.28 0.69 -1.73
N SER A 31 8.39 -0.26 -2.03
CA SER A 31 7.13 0.11 -2.72
C SER A 31 6.29 1.04 -1.87
N ARG A 32 5.70 2.07 -2.48
CA ARG A 32 4.88 3.06 -1.78
C ARG A 32 3.51 3.17 -2.41
N PHE A 33 2.50 3.36 -1.58
CA PHE A 33 1.12 3.48 -2.00
C PHE A 33 0.43 4.70 -1.37
N SER A 34 -0.53 5.27 -2.08
CA SER A 34 -1.35 6.38 -1.58
C SER A 34 -2.26 5.88 -0.46
N VAL A 35 -2.86 6.81 0.30
CA VAL A 35 -3.90 6.48 1.30
C VAL A 35 -5.06 5.64 0.73
N SER A 36 -5.31 5.73 -0.59
CA SER A 36 -6.35 4.97 -1.31
C SER A 36 -5.85 3.64 -1.87
N GLY A 37 -4.57 3.32 -1.69
CA GLY A 37 -3.91 2.10 -2.16
C GLY A 37 -3.26 2.20 -3.54
N ASP A 38 -3.32 3.35 -4.21
CA ASP A 38 -2.73 3.50 -5.56
C ASP A 38 -1.20 3.49 -5.49
N VAL A 39 -0.53 2.92 -6.49
CA VAL A 39 0.95 2.88 -6.50
C VAL A 39 1.51 4.30 -6.66
N LEU A 40 2.35 4.71 -5.72
CA LEU A 40 3.16 5.93 -5.81
C LEU A 40 4.58 5.60 -6.28
N GLU A 41 5.16 4.51 -5.77
CA GLU A 41 6.53 4.10 -6.07
C GLU A 41 6.68 2.58 -6.13
N GLY A 42 7.47 2.09 -7.09
CA GLY A 42 7.73 0.66 -7.30
C GLY A 42 8.69 0.06 -6.27
N PRO A 43 8.96 -1.26 -6.29
CA PRO A 43 8.76 -2.21 -7.39
C PRO A 43 7.33 -2.73 -7.65
N ALA A 44 6.39 -2.55 -6.73
CA ALA A 44 4.99 -2.94 -6.94
C ALA A 44 4.39 -2.25 -8.19
N LYS A 45 3.65 -2.99 -9.00
CA LYS A 45 2.98 -2.48 -10.22
C LYS A 45 1.46 -2.45 -10.13
N LYS A 46 0.90 -2.95 -9.02
CA LYS A 46 -0.55 -3.05 -8.80
C LYS A 46 -0.91 -2.29 -7.52
N PRO A 47 -2.07 -1.62 -7.47
CA PRO A 47 -2.52 -0.97 -6.24
C PRO A 47 -2.82 -2.00 -5.15
N LEU A 48 -2.78 -1.56 -3.88
CA LEU A 48 -3.30 -2.35 -2.77
C LEU A 48 -4.78 -2.72 -3.02
N LYS A 49 -5.16 -3.90 -2.54
CA LYS A 49 -6.53 -4.38 -2.71
C LYS A 49 -7.48 -3.53 -1.86
N LYS A 50 -8.54 -3.00 -2.47
CA LYS A 50 -9.59 -2.28 -1.73
C LYS A 50 -10.48 -3.28 -1.02
N VAL A 51 -10.80 -3.01 0.24
CA VAL A 51 -11.70 -3.84 1.05
C VAL A 51 -13.06 -3.16 1.08
N ASP A 52 -14.05 -3.83 0.49
CA ASP A 52 -15.46 -3.47 0.61
C ASP A 52 -16.06 -4.24 1.78
N LEU A 53 -16.64 -3.53 2.75
CA LEU A 53 -17.39 -4.15 3.84
C LEU A 53 -18.83 -4.32 3.35
N HIS A 54 -19.16 -5.52 2.87
CA HIS A 54 -20.54 -5.92 2.61
C HIS A 54 -21.28 -6.19 3.92
#